data_AF-A0A960VAF6-F1
#
_entry.id   AF-A0A960VAF6-F1
#
_cell.length_a   1.000
_cell.length_b   1.000
_cell.length_c   1.000
_cell.angle_alpha   90.00
_cell.angle_beta   90.00
_cell.angle_gamma   90.00
#
_symmetry.space_group_name_H-M   'P 1'
#
loop_
_entity.id
_entity.type
_entity.pdbx_description
1 polymer ?
#
loop_
_entity_poly.entity_id
_entity_poly.type
_entity_poly.pdbx_seq_one_letter_code
_entity_poly.pdbx_strand_id
1 'polypeptide(L)'
;LFGFNDRVYVANSGSNSSDGRKCDSGSTYDPGVCEQTGGIIRSTNNDPGRCISADNCPDWVDITPTSEDFRKYFSIVLLKLADLIPSERPIPGFASFNSNLYMIRNACLVRLQERSCNNASPCNDDIACPAGSEIPQLWKCDPTNGGSDSTNPTTCESNEWSLVAQNSSTGKTNMGNPFNTKVSILIKNGSRLYVGFDNSNNGIQVWRTRSGVTNPVSESDFEQIGGDGFGDIANNHELYSGTSQSQSGQHYIYVSAGRSGTPVQPVRIYRQVNEGPLAFLEEPVSYLLAYLNENDYSKNELKIVLLILVISTLILFRRFFFKTFLKLSRKIHWRN
;
A
#
# COMPACT_ATOMS: atom_id res chain seq x y z
N LEU A 1 -11.50 7.16 0.69
CA LEU A 1 -11.33 8.29 1.64
C LEU A 1 -10.23 7.92 2.62
N PHE A 2 -9.33 8.83 2.94
CA PHE A 2 -8.22 8.62 3.87
C PHE A 2 -7.89 9.91 4.61
N GLY A 3 -7.57 9.84 5.91
CA GLY A 3 -7.15 11.00 6.70
C GLY A 3 -5.63 11.06 6.81
N PHE A 4 -5.03 12.21 6.53
CA PHE A 4 -3.58 12.41 6.66
C PHE A 4 -3.27 13.90 6.92
N ASN A 5 -2.43 14.20 7.91
CA ASN A 5 -2.05 15.57 8.30
C ASN A 5 -3.26 16.53 8.35
N ASP A 6 -4.29 16.15 9.12
CA ASP A 6 -5.52 16.92 9.33
C ASP A 6 -6.28 17.32 8.05
N ARG A 7 -6.14 16.52 7.00
CA ARG A 7 -6.89 16.62 5.74
C ARG A 7 -7.49 15.29 5.34
N VAL A 8 -8.54 15.40 4.54
CA VAL A 8 -9.25 14.28 3.94
C VAL A 8 -8.82 14.14 2.48
N TYR A 9 -8.47 12.93 2.08
CA TYR A 9 -8.04 12.58 0.74
C TYR A 9 -9.07 11.65 0.12
N VAL A 10 -9.50 11.96 -1.10
CA VAL A 10 -10.50 11.20 -1.84
C VAL A 10 -9.96 10.91 -3.22
N ALA A 11 -9.98 9.64 -3.60
CA ALA A 11 -9.71 9.25 -4.97
C ALA A 11 -10.99 9.38 -5.80
N ASN A 12 -10.82 9.87 -7.02
CA ASN A 12 -11.84 9.88 -8.06
C ASN A 12 -11.40 8.91 -9.17
N SER A 13 -12.34 8.17 -9.75
CA SER A 13 -12.12 7.37 -10.96
C SER A 13 -11.89 8.23 -12.21
N GLY A 14 -12.09 9.54 -12.12
CA GLY A 14 -12.08 10.47 -13.25
C GLY A 14 -13.43 10.43 -13.98
N SER A 15 -13.71 11.49 -14.74
CA SER A 15 -14.88 11.58 -15.61
C SER A 15 -14.44 11.45 -17.07
N ASN A 16 -15.22 10.74 -17.89
CA ASN A 16 -15.04 10.70 -19.34
C ASN A 16 -16.21 11.47 -19.97
N SER A 17 -15.99 12.69 -20.46
CA SER A 17 -16.98 13.38 -21.29
C SER A 17 -16.70 13.11 -22.76
N SER A 18 -17.69 12.56 -23.46
CA SER A 18 -17.67 12.35 -24.92
C SER A 18 -17.97 13.62 -25.72
N ASP A 19 -18.60 14.60 -25.07
CA ASP A 19 -18.84 15.93 -25.60
C ASP A 19 -17.61 16.78 -25.25
N GLY A 20 -16.98 17.45 -26.21
CA GLY A 20 -15.73 18.24 -26.03
C GLY A 20 -15.83 19.44 -25.08
N ARG A 21 -16.73 19.41 -24.11
CA ARG A 21 -16.89 20.35 -23.01
C ARG A 21 -16.08 19.86 -21.82
N LYS A 22 -15.06 20.68 -21.50
CA LYS A 22 -14.30 20.80 -20.26
C LYS A 22 -14.30 19.55 -19.39
N CYS A 23 -13.18 18.85 -19.42
CA CYS A 23 -12.85 17.89 -18.38
C CYS A 23 -12.93 18.60 -17.02
N ASP A 24 -13.46 17.93 -15.99
CA ASP A 24 -13.42 18.45 -14.62
C ASP A 24 -11.95 18.80 -14.27
N SER A 25 -11.76 19.86 -13.49
CA SER A 25 -10.41 20.29 -13.04
C SER A 25 -9.68 19.10 -12.42
N GLY A 26 -8.61 18.63 -13.08
CA GLY A 26 -7.88 17.41 -12.68
C GLY A 26 -7.63 16.37 -13.77
N SER A 27 -8.39 16.41 -14.87
CA SER A 27 -8.32 15.40 -15.95
C SER A 27 -7.87 16.00 -17.29
N THR A 28 -6.60 16.42 -17.44
CA THR A 28 -6.09 16.88 -18.76
C THR A 28 -4.60 16.58 -18.97
N TYR A 29 -4.23 16.15 -20.18
CA TYR A 29 -2.84 16.12 -20.67
C TYR A 29 -2.63 16.84 -22.02
N ASP A 30 -3.65 17.42 -22.65
CA ASP A 30 -3.45 18.23 -23.86
C ASP A 30 -4.59 19.27 -23.97
N PRO A 31 -4.43 20.42 -24.64
CA PRO A 31 -5.52 21.37 -24.81
C PRO A 31 -6.57 20.74 -25.74
N GLY A 32 -7.57 20.08 -25.15
CA GLY A 32 -8.76 19.58 -25.85
C GLY A 32 -9.01 18.07 -25.82
N VAL A 33 -8.28 17.27 -25.04
CA VAL A 33 -8.54 15.82 -24.90
C VAL A 33 -8.70 15.43 -23.42
N CYS A 34 -9.89 14.94 -23.06
CA CYS A 34 -10.12 14.33 -21.74
C CYS A 34 -9.51 12.93 -21.70
N GLU A 35 -8.61 12.71 -20.76
CA GLU A 35 -7.98 11.43 -20.50
C GLU A 35 -8.53 10.85 -19.20
N GLN A 36 -8.83 9.55 -19.21
CA GLN A 36 -9.30 8.78 -18.05
C GLN A 36 -8.15 8.60 -17.04
N THR A 37 -7.58 9.66 -16.50
CA THR A 37 -6.42 9.55 -15.61
C THR A 37 -6.81 9.10 -14.21
N GLY A 38 -8.09 9.16 -13.84
CA GLY A 38 -8.45 9.17 -12.43
C GLY A 38 -7.76 10.33 -11.70
N GLY A 39 -8.02 10.50 -10.42
CA GLY A 39 -7.42 11.61 -9.69
C GLY A 39 -7.53 11.51 -8.19
N ILE A 40 -6.92 12.46 -7.52
CA ILE A 40 -6.98 12.61 -6.08
C ILE A 40 -7.35 14.06 -5.79
N ILE A 41 -8.35 14.24 -4.95
CA ILE A 41 -8.64 15.53 -4.34
C ILE A 41 -8.33 15.46 -2.84
N ARG A 42 -7.98 16.62 -2.29
CA ARG A 42 -7.69 16.81 -0.87
C ARG A 42 -8.56 17.94 -0.34
N SER A 43 -9.00 17.83 0.91
CA SER A 43 -9.65 18.96 1.55
C SER A 43 -8.70 20.14 1.77
N THR A 44 -9.22 21.37 1.73
CA THR A 44 -8.45 22.59 2.05
C THR A 44 -8.52 22.95 3.54
N ASN A 45 -9.43 22.31 4.29
CA ASN A 45 -9.62 22.46 5.72
C ASN A 45 -9.88 21.08 6.39
N ASN A 46 -10.06 21.07 7.71
CA ASN A 46 -10.26 19.86 8.52
C ASN A 46 -11.73 19.41 8.67
N ASP A 47 -12.68 20.21 8.20
CA ASP A 47 -14.12 19.91 8.20
C ASP A 47 -14.75 20.30 6.85
N PRO A 48 -14.41 19.56 5.77
CA PRO A 48 -14.78 19.97 4.42
C PRO A 48 -16.28 19.81 4.19
N GLY A 49 -16.90 20.87 3.66
CA GLY A 49 -18.25 20.84 3.16
C GLY A 49 -18.38 20.02 1.87
N ARG A 50 -19.65 19.81 1.48
CA ARG A 50 -19.98 19.21 0.17
C ARG A 50 -19.66 20.19 -0.96
N CYS A 51 -19.45 19.66 -2.17
CA CYS A 51 -19.44 20.47 -3.38
C CYS A 51 -20.80 21.16 -3.59
N ILE A 52 -20.75 22.39 -4.11
CA ILE A 52 -21.95 23.19 -4.44
C ILE A 52 -22.49 22.78 -5.81
N SER A 53 -21.58 22.45 -6.74
CA SER A 53 -21.88 21.89 -8.06
C SER A 53 -20.70 21.02 -8.52
N ALA A 54 -20.83 20.34 -9.67
CA ALA A 54 -19.78 19.48 -10.23
C ALA A 54 -18.42 20.19 -10.38
N ASP A 55 -18.43 21.46 -10.80
CA ASP A 55 -17.22 22.27 -11.02
C ASP A 55 -16.88 23.22 -9.85
N ASN A 56 -17.62 23.14 -8.74
CA ASN A 56 -17.45 24.07 -7.62
C ASN A 56 -17.43 23.34 -6.28
N CYS A 57 -16.21 22.99 -5.87
CA CYS A 57 -15.90 22.33 -4.61
C CYS A 57 -14.90 23.18 -3.82
N PRO A 58 -15.33 24.27 -3.16
CA PRO A 58 -14.40 25.25 -2.55
C PRO A 58 -13.52 24.66 -1.45
N ASP A 59 -14.01 23.61 -0.76
CA ASP A 59 -13.29 22.94 0.30
C ASP A 59 -12.36 21.82 -0.21
N TRP A 60 -12.21 21.69 -1.53
CA TRP A 60 -11.46 20.61 -2.17
C TRP A 60 -10.53 21.15 -3.24
N VAL A 61 -9.32 20.61 -3.28
CA VAL A 61 -8.31 20.94 -4.28
C VAL A 61 -7.84 19.66 -4.97
N ASP A 62 -7.64 19.73 -6.29
CA ASP A 62 -7.04 18.65 -7.04
C ASP A 62 -5.54 18.58 -6.75
N ILE A 63 -5.09 17.39 -6.36
CA ILE A 63 -3.70 17.08 -6.05
C ILE A 63 -3.23 15.83 -6.81
N THR A 64 -3.85 15.56 -7.96
CA THR A 64 -3.52 14.46 -8.85
C THR A 64 -2.06 14.60 -9.30
N PRO A 65 -1.27 13.51 -9.31
CA PRO A 65 0.13 13.59 -9.70
C PRO A 65 0.35 14.21 -11.09
N THR A 66 1.19 15.25 -11.16
CA THR A 66 1.56 15.92 -12.42
C THR A 66 2.79 15.30 -13.08
N SER A 67 3.16 14.07 -12.73
CA SER A 67 4.28 13.38 -13.38
C SER A 67 3.85 12.77 -14.71
N GLU A 68 4.79 12.63 -15.65
CA GLU A 68 4.53 11.94 -16.92
C GLU A 68 4.12 10.47 -16.69
N ASP A 69 4.74 9.81 -15.70
CA ASP A 69 4.41 8.44 -15.30
C ASP A 69 2.98 8.25 -14.79
N PHE A 70 2.32 9.32 -14.35
CA PHE A 70 0.90 9.27 -14.03
C PHE A 70 0.05 9.53 -15.27
N ARG A 71 0.37 10.59 -16.02
CA ARG A 71 -0.48 11.07 -17.13
C ARG A 71 -0.53 10.13 -18.33
N LYS A 72 0.58 9.45 -18.67
CA LYS A 72 0.63 8.61 -19.88
C LYS A 72 -0.20 7.32 -19.82
N TYR A 73 -0.82 7.00 -18.69
CA TYR A 73 -1.62 5.78 -18.51
C TYR A 73 -3.06 6.09 -18.10
N PHE A 74 -3.99 5.25 -18.55
CA PHE A 74 -5.41 5.39 -18.29
C PHE A 74 -5.80 4.60 -17.04
N SER A 75 -6.33 5.26 -16.01
CA SER A 75 -6.93 4.58 -14.87
C SER A 75 -8.02 3.62 -15.33
N ILE A 76 -8.11 2.46 -14.66
CA ILE A 76 -9.21 1.54 -14.95
C ILE A 76 -10.56 2.18 -14.63
N VAL A 77 -11.58 1.83 -15.40
CA VAL A 77 -12.94 2.33 -15.19
C VAL A 77 -13.64 1.57 -14.07
N LEU A 78 -14.46 2.28 -13.29
CA LEU A 78 -15.38 1.64 -12.35
C LEU A 78 -16.60 1.13 -13.12
N LEU A 79 -16.68 -0.19 -13.29
CA LEU A 79 -17.78 -0.84 -14.01
C LEU A 79 -18.98 -1.15 -13.13
N LYS A 80 -18.75 -1.21 -11.81
CA LYS A 80 -19.73 -1.63 -10.81
C LYS A 80 -19.86 -0.54 -9.76
N LEU A 81 -21.09 -0.34 -9.28
CA LEU A 81 -21.38 0.58 -8.18
C LEU A 81 -21.34 -0.10 -6.80
N ALA A 82 -21.31 -1.44 -6.78
CA ALA A 82 -21.30 -2.27 -5.58
C ALA A 82 -20.43 -3.52 -5.81
N ASP A 83 -20.13 -4.23 -4.72
CA ASP A 83 -19.35 -5.48 -4.70
C ASP A 83 -17.96 -5.36 -5.36
N LEU A 84 -17.40 -4.15 -5.35
CA LEU A 84 -16.08 -3.86 -5.89
C LEU A 84 -14.99 -4.49 -5.04
N ILE A 85 -14.23 -5.40 -5.64
CA ILE A 85 -12.97 -5.87 -5.08
C ILE A 85 -11.86 -4.83 -5.31
N PRO A 86 -10.76 -4.84 -4.56
CA PRO A 86 -9.73 -3.81 -4.67
C PRO A 86 -9.15 -3.67 -6.08
N SER A 87 -8.91 -4.76 -6.81
CA SER A 87 -8.35 -4.73 -8.17
C SER A 87 -9.28 -4.14 -9.23
N GLU A 88 -10.56 -3.97 -8.92
CA GLU A 88 -11.54 -3.29 -9.77
C GLU A 88 -11.58 -1.78 -9.53
N ARG A 89 -10.82 -1.27 -8.56
CA ARG A 89 -10.76 0.15 -8.24
C ARG A 89 -9.56 0.82 -8.92
N PRO A 90 -9.74 1.99 -9.55
CA PRO A 90 -8.61 2.73 -10.11
C PRO A 90 -7.60 3.15 -9.05
N ILE A 91 -8.06 3.55 -7.86
CA ILE A 91 -7.20 3.82 -6.70
C ILE A 91 -7.74 2.99 -5.53
N PRO A 92 -7.20 1.78 -5.31
CA PRO A 92 -7.76 0.86 -4.31
C PRO A 92 -7.54 1.29 -2.86
N GLY A 93 -6.49 2.07 -2.58
CA GLY A 93 -6.15 2.42 -1.21
C GLY A 93 -5.03 3.44 -1.05
N PHE A 94 -4.97 3.97 0.17
CA PHE A 94 -3.95 4.88 0.67
C PHE A 94 -3.35 4.31 1.96
N ALA A 95 -2.11 4.71 2.28
CA ALA A 95 -1.53 4.47 3.59
C ALA A 95 -0.54 5.57 3.96
N SER A 96 -0.47 5.92 5.24
CA SER A 96 0.60 6.76 5.77
C SER A 96 1.76 5.89 6.24
N PHE A 97 2.99 6.28 5.88
CA PHE A 97 4.19 5.57 6.29
C PHE A 97 5.36 6.55 6.41
N ASN A 98 5.90 6.67 7.64
CA ASN A 98 7.00 7.59 7.99
C ASN A 98 6.81 9.00 7.43
N SER A 99 5.70 9.64 7.83
CA SER A 99 5.34 11.02 7.46
C SER A 99 5.07 11.28 5.98
N ASN A 100 5.04 10.24 5.15
CA ASN A 100 4.65 10.32 3.75
C ASN A 100 3.28 9.66 3.54
N LEU A 101 2.55 10.12 2.52
CA LEU A 101 1.32 9.49 2.06
C LEU A 101 1.62 8.64 0.83
N TYR A 102 1.12 7.41 0.84
CA TYR A 102 1.23 6.48 -0.28
C TYR A 102 -0.15 6.19 -0.86
N MET A 103 -0.17 5.93 -2.16
CA MET A 103 -1.35 5.55 -2.92
C MET A 103 -1.00 4.39 -3.85
N ILE A 104 -1.92 3.46 -4.03
CA ILE A 104 -1.85 2.46 -5.09
C ILE A 104 -2.83 2.80 -6.21
N ARG A 105 -2.43 2.58 -7.47
CA ARG A 105 -3.26 2.85 -8.65
C ARG A 105 -3.21 1.67 -9.62
N ASN A 106 -4.36 1.32 -10.18
CA ASN A 106 -4.51 0.39 -11.30
C ASN A 106 -4.82 1.18 -12.58
N ALA A 107 -3.95 1.07 -13.57
CA ALA A 107 -4.10 1.71 -14.87
C ALA A 107 -3.85 0.72 -16.03
N CYS A 108 -4.08 1.19 -17.27
CA CYS A 108 -3.84 0.48 -18.51
C CYS A 108 -2.97 1.34 -19.46
N LEU A 109 -2.19 0.67 -20.30
CA LEU A 109 -1.46 1.29 -21.40
C LEU A 109 -2.41 1.82 -22.49
N VAL A 110 -3.56 1.17 -22.66
CA VAL A 110 -4.55 1.51 -23.67
C VAL A 110 -5.76 2.19 -23.04
N ARG A 111 -6.45 2.99 -23.84
CA ARG A 111 -7.73 3.57 -23.45
C ARG A 111 -8.80 2.49 -23.47
N LEU A 112 -9.58 2.37 -22.38
CA LEU A 112 -10.61 1.35 -22.22
C LEU A 112 -11.94 1.68 -22.93
N GLN A 113 -12.12 2.92 -23.39
CA GLN A 113 -13.37 3.35 -24.02
C GLN A 113 -13.09 4.04 -25.37
N GLU A 114 -13.76 3.61 -26.43
CA GLU A 114 -13.51 4.12 -27.78
C GLU A 114 -14.23 5.46 -28.01
N ARG A 115 -13.48 6.51 -28.43
CA ARG A 115 -14.02 7.88 -28.63
C ARG A 115 -15.04 7.96 -29.79
N SER A 116 -14.99 7.02 -30.72
CA SER A 116 -15.70 7.08 -32.00
C SER A 116 -17.08 6.42 -31.98
N CYS A 117 -17.56 6.02 -30.79
CA CYS A 117 -18.90 5.48 -30.60
C CYS A 117 -19.97 6.44 -31.09
N ASN A 118 -20.53 6.15 -32.27
CA ASN A 118 -21.74 6.76 -32.79
C ASN A 118 -22.77 5.64 -33.02
N ASN A 119 -24.05 5.99 -33.13
CA ASN A 119 -25.17 5.03 -33.27
C ASN A 119 -25.05 4.07 -34.48
N ALA A 120 -24.01 4.20 -35.30
CA ALA A 120 -23.76 3.42 -36.51
C ALA A 120 -22.70 2.31 -36.34
N SER A 121 -21.96 2.26 -35.23
CA SER A 121 -20.93 1.24 -34.99
C SER A 121 -21.05 0.66 -33.58
N PRO A 122 -21.12 -0.68 -33.41
CA PRO A 122 -21.14 -1.27 -32.07
C PRO A 122 -19.83 -0.94 -31.35
N CYS A 123 -19.95 -0.37 -30.16
CA CYS A 123 -18.80 -0.05 -29.31
C CYS A 123 -18.16 -1.35 -28.82
N ASN A 124 -16.87 -1.52 -29.09
CA ASN A 124 -16.05 -2.54 -28.43
C ASN A 124 -15.29 -1.87 -27.30
N ASP A 125 -16.01 -1.38 -26.29
CA ASP A 125 -15.37 -0.84 -25.09
C ASP A 125 -14.71 -1.99 -24.32
N ASP A 126 -13.41 -1.86 -24.08
CA ASP A 126 -12.66 -2.80 -23.25
C ASP A 126 -13.07 -2.58 -21.80
N ILE A 127 -13.86 -3.52 -21.28
CA ILE A 127 -14.34 -3.49 -19.90
C ILE A 127 -13.17 -3.63 -18.91
N ALA A 128 -12.06 -4.25 -19.31
CA ALA A 128 -10.85 -4.40 -18.50
C ALA A 128 -9.60 -4.14 -19.36
N CYS A 129 -8.46 -3.81 -18.72
CA CYS A 129 -7.18 -3.75 -19.43
C CYS A 129 -6.96 -5.05 -20.22
N PRO A 130 -6.65 -4.98 -21.53
CA PRO A 130 -6.15 -6.13 -22.27
C PRO A 130 -4.95 -6.76 -21.57
N ALA A 131 -4.85 -8.08 -21.61
CA ALA A 131 -3.77 -8.80 -20.94
C ALA A 131 -2.39 -8.29 -21.40
N GLY A 132 -1.52 -7.97 -20.44
CA GLY A 132 -0.19 -7.38 -20.67
C GLY A 132 -0.16 -5.85 -20.69
N SER A 133 -1.32 -5.20 -20.86
CA SER A 133 -1.44 -3.73 -20.86
C SER A 133 -1.62 -3.15 -19.45
N GLU A 134 -1.70 -3.98 -18.41
CA GLU A 134 -1.90 -3.53 -17.04
C GLU A 134 -0.69 -2.78 -16.49
N ILE A 135 -0.98 -1.70 -15.76
CA ILE A 135 -0.01 -0.79 -15.16
C ILE A 135 -0.40 -0.61 -13.68
N PRO A 136 0.00 -1.53 -12.78
CA PRO A 136 -0.11 -1.30 -11.34
C PRO A 136 0.96 -0.30 -10.92
N GLN A 137 0.62 0.63 -10.03
CA GLN A 137 1.53 1.70 -9.60
C GLN A 137 1.44 1.92 -8.09
N LEU A 138 2.59 2.17 -7.45
CA LEU A 138 2.69 2.69 -6.10
C LEU A 138 3.25 4.11 -6.16
N TRP A 139 2.51 5.05 -5.60
CA TRP A 139 2.84 6.46 -5.55
C TRP A 139 3.15 6.89 -4.12
N LYS A 140 4.08 7.84 -3.98
CA LYS A 140 4.43 8.49 -2.72
C LYS A 140 4.38 10.00 -2.88
N CYS A 141 3.64 10.65 -2.02
CA CYS A 141 3.74 12.07 -1.76
C CYS A 141 4.73 12.29 -0.61
N ASP A 142 5.68 13.20 -0.83
CA ASP A 142 6.52 13.78 0.22
C ASP A 142 6.03 15.21 0.52
N PRO A 143 5.28 15.41 1.62
CA PRO A 143 4.65 16.69 1.91
C PRO A 143 5.60 17.70 2.55
N THR A 144 6.90 17.41 2.68
CA THR A 144 7.86 18.31 3.35
C THR A 144 8.39 19.41 2.43
N ASN A 145 8.00 19.41 1.16
CA ASN A 145 8.48 20.36 0.15
C ASN A 145 7.67 21.67 0.07
N GLY A 146 6.98 22.04 1.16
CA GLY A 146 6.34 23.34 1.29
C GLY A 146 5.07 23.46 0.47
N GLY A 147 4.09 22.60 0.77
CA GLY A 147 2.83 22.52 0.05
C GLY A 147 2.07 23.86 -0.02
N SER A 148 1.18 23.98 -1.00
CA SER A 148 0.42 25.19 -1.30
C SER A 148 -0.66 25.53 -0.26
N ASP A 149 -0.95 24.62 0.66
CA ASP A 149 -1.84 24.86 1.81
C ASP A 149 -1.20 25.83 2.82
N SER A 150 -1.60 27.09 2.72
CA SER A 150 -1.17 28.18 3.61
C SER A 150 -1.42 27.92 5.10
N THR A 151 -2.29 26.97 5.47
CA THR A 151 -2.63 26.65 6.86
C THR A 151 -1.97 25.36 7.35
N ASN A 152 -1.61 24.45 6.45
CA ASN A 152 -0.86 23.24 6.78
C ASN A 152 0.12 22.88 5.65
N PRO A 153 1.38 23.33 5.71
CA PRO A 153 2.35 23.11 4.64
C PRO A 153 2.83 21.65 4.53
N THR A 154 2.30 20.74 5.37
CA THR A 154 2.60 19.31 5.36
C THR A 154 1.52 18.48 4.66
N THR A 155 0.76 19.07 3.75
CA THR A 155 -0.23 18.37 2.94
C THR A 155 0.34 18.01 1.57
N CYS A 156 -0.17 16.95 0.96
CA CYS A 156 0.27 16.57 -0.38
C CYS A 156 -0.27 17.51 -1.45
N GLU A 157 0.62 17.90 -2.35
CA GLU A 157 0.34 18.67 -3.56
C GLU A 157 0.61 17.86 -4.82
N SER A 158 0.04 18.31 -5.94
CA SER A 158 0.09 17.61 -7.23
C SER A 158 1.51 17.32 -7.74
N ASN A 159 2.47 18.20 -7.44
CA ASN A 159 3.88 18.11 -7.84
C ASN A 159 4.76 17.30 -6.87
N GLU A 160 4.23 16.86 -5.73
CA GLU A 160 5.01 16.15 -4.69
C GLU A 160 4.94 14.62 -4.83
N TRP A 161 4.13 14.14 -5.77
CA TRP A 161 3.96 12.72 -6.03
C TRP A 161 5.06 12.15 -6.92
N SER A 162 5.64 11.03 -6.47
CA SER A 162 6.65 10.26 -7.17
C SER A 162 6.26 8.78 -7.25
N LEU A 163 6.58 8.13 -8.37
CA LEU A 163 6.38 6.69 -8.53
C LEU A 163 7.44 5.92 -7.73
N VAL A 164 7.03 4.85 -7.07
CA VAL A 164 7.87 4.03 -6.19
C VAL A 164 8.00 2.62 -6.77
N ALA A 165 9.19 2.04 -6.66
CA ALA A 165 9.49 0.68 -7.07
C ALA A 165 9.11 0.40 -8.53
N GLN A 166 9.37 1.38 -9.41
CA GLN A 166 9.17 1.23 -10.84
C GLN A 166 10.13 0.17 -11.40
N ASN A 167 9.59 -0.76 -12.18
CA ASN A 167 10.36 -1.77 -12.89
C ASN A 167 10.93 -1.17 -14.18
N SER A 168 12.25 -1.01 -14.25
CA SER A 168 12.99 -0.71 -15.49
C SER A 168 12.39 0.40 -16.37
N SER A 169 11.94 1.51 -15.77
CA SER A 169 11.30 2.66 -16.43
C SER A 169 9.98 2.36 -17.17
N THR A 170 9.32 1.24 -16.88
CA THR A 170 8.07 0.82 -17.54
C THR A 170 6.82 1.53 -17.02
N GLY A 171 6.97 2.34 -15.96
CA GLY A 171 5.84 2.97 -15.25
C GLY A 171 5.06 2.00 -14.35
N LYS A 172 5.45 0.71 -14.31
CA LYS A 172 4.83 -0.34 -13.51
C LYS A 172 5.57 -0.53 -12.18
N THR A 173 4.84 -0.59 -11.08
CA THR A 173 5.31 -1.11 -9.79
C THR A 173 4.88 -2.56 -9.67
N ASN A 174 5.58 -3.49 -10.34
CA ASN A 174 5.21 -4.91 -10.37
C ASN A 174 6.25 -5.84 -9.70
N MET A 175 7.26 -5.26 -9.03
CA MET A 175 8.29 -5.99 -8.27
C MET A 175 9.04 -7.02 -9.12
N GLY A 176 9.32 -6.67 -10.38
CA GLY A 176 9.98 -7.52 -11.35
C GLY A 176 9.13 -8.66 -11.93
N ASN A 177 7.90 -8.87 -11.46
CA ASN A 177 7.03 -9.93 -11.95
C ASN A 177 5.96 -9.38 -12.92
N PRO A 178 5.98 -9.73 -14.21
CA PRO A 178 5.00 -9.25 -15.18
C PRO A 178 3.56 -9.72 -14.88
N PHE A 179 3.38 -10.77 -14.07
CA PHE A 179 2.07 -11.29 -13.68
C PHE A 179 1.47 -10.62 -12.45
N ASN A 180 2.20 -9.73 -11.76
CA ASN A 180 1.60 -8.81 -10.81
C ASN A 180 0.89 -7.71 -11.62
N THR A 181 -0.35 -7.96 -12.00
CA THR A 181 -1.09 -7.11 -12.96
C THR A 181 -2.00 -6.09 -12.29
N LYS A 182 -2.45 -6.36 -11.06
CA LYS A 182 -3.27 -5.42 -10.27
C LYS A 182 -2.71 -5.29 -8.88
N VAL A 183 -2.64 -4.06 -8.38
CA VAL A 183 -2.31 -3.77 -6.99
C VAL A 183 -3.61 -3.64 -6.21
N SER A 184 -3.69 -4.30 -5.06
CA SER A 184 -4.97 -4.51 -4.33
C SER A 184 -4.90 -4.09 -2.87
N ILE A 185 -3.72 -4.15 -2.24
CA ILE A 185 -3.55 -3.85 -0.82
C ILE A 185 -2.40 -2.88 -0.63
N LEU A 186 -2.62 -1.87 0.22
CA LEU A 186 -1.58 -0.95 0.71
C LEU A 186 -1.80 -0.74 2.21
N ILE A 187 -0.92 -1.27 3.06
CA ILE A 187 -1.10 -1.29 4.52
C ILE A 187 0.21 -0.99 5.24
N LYS A 188 0.16 -0.09 6.22
CA LYS A 188 1.24 0.11 7.19
C LYS A 188 1.04 -0.82 8.38
N ASN A 189 2.05 -1.61 8.73
CA ASN A 189 2.01 -2.49 9.91
C ASN A 189 3.37 -2.48 10.63
N GLY A 190 3.39 -2.03 11.89
CA GLY A 190 4.63 -1.74 12.60
C GLY A 190 5.48 -0.70 11.87
N SER A 191 6.76 -1.00 11.65
CA SER A 191 7.71 -0.18 10.89
C SER A 191 7.78 -0.56 9.40
N ARG A 192 6.75 -1.21 8.87
CA ARG A 192 6.71 -1.72 7.49
C ARG A 192 5.54 -1.15 6.70
N LEU A 193 5.77 -0.93 5.41
CA LEU A 193 4.72 -0.76 4.42
C LEU A 193 4.58 -2.05 3.62
N TYR A 194 3.34 -2.48 3.41
CA TYR A 194 2.95 -3.68 2.68
C TYR A 194 2.19 -3.31 1.42
N VAL A 195 2.51 -4.00 0.32
CA VAL A 195 1.85 -3.87 -0.98
C VAL A 195 1.47 -5.26 -1.47
N GLY A 196 0.21 -5.45 -1.84
CA GLY A 196 -0.30 -6.73 -2.33
C GLY A 196 -0.74 -6.65 -3.78
N PHE A 197 -0.43 -7.68 -4.56
CA PHE A 197 -0.77 -7.80 -5.97
C PHE A 197 -1.61 -9.04 -6.24
N ASP A 198 -2.61 -8.88 -7.11
CA ASP A 198 -3.27 -9.99 -7.76
C ASP A 198 -2.34 -10.51 -8.86
N ASN A 199 -2.30 -11.83 -9.00
CA ASN A 199 -1.42 -12.50 -9.94
C ASN A 199 -2.05 -13.84 -10.35
N SER A 200 -2.47 -13.90 -11.60
CA SER A 200 -3.24 -15.03 -12.15
C SER A 200 -2.37 -16.23 -12.53
N ASN A 201 -1.04 -16.07 -12.58
CA ASN A 201 -0.12 -17.13 -13.01
C ASN A 201 0.48 -17.89 -11.82
N ASN A 202 1.04 -17.15 -10.86
CA ASN A 202 1.70 -17.72 -9.70
C ASN A 202 0.85 -17.61 -8.43
N GLY A 203 -0.33 -16.99 -8.50
CA GLY A 203 -1.07 -16.60 -7.33
C GLY A 203 -0.55 -15.30 -6.72
N ILE A 204 -1.36 -14.69 -5.86
CA ILE A 204 -1.11 -13.38 -5.23
C ILE A 204 0.32 -13.27 -4.70
N GLN A 205 0.84 -12.06 -4.75
CA GLN A 205 2.12 -11.74 -4.13
C GLN A 205 1.96 -10.58 -3.15
N VAL A 206 2.47 -10.74 -1.94
CA VAL A 206 2.56 -9.64 -0.97
C VAL A 206 4.01 -9.31 -0.72
N TRP A 207 4.32 -8.03 -0.82
CA TRP A 207 5.64 -7.47 -0.64
C TRP A 207 5.62 -6.49 0.53
N ARG A 208 6.73 -6.38 1.24
CA ARG A 208 6.90 -5.39 2.29
C ARG A 208 8.26 -4.72 2.21
N THR A 209 8.37 -3.52 2.76
CA THR A 209 9.66 -2.84 2.91
C THR A 209 10.65 -3.67 3.74
N ARG A 210 11.92 -3.73 3.33
CA ARG A 210 13.03 -4.39 4.03
C ARG A 210 13.42 -3.68 5.32
N SER A 211 14.12 -4.39 6.22
CA SER A 211 14.59 -3.83 7.51
C SER A 211 15.32 -2.52 7.41
N GLY A 212 14.89 -1.54 8.21
CA GLY A 212 15.44 -0.19 8.23
C GLY A 212 14.97 0.74 7.11
N VAL A 213 14.26 0.23 6.10
CA VAL A 213 13.73 1.09 5.02
C VAL A 213 12.55 1.89 5.55
N THR A 214 12.72 3.21 5.63
CA THR A 214 11.68 4.15 6.05
C THR A 214 11.11 4.98 4.91
N ASN A 215 11.84 5.09 3.79
CA ASN A 215 11.44 5.86 2.61
C ASN A 215 11.72 5.04 1.34
N PRO A 216 10.90 4.03 1.01
CA PRO A 216 11.10 3.21 -0.17
C PRO A 216 11.06 4.03 -1.46
N VAL A 217 11.97 3.71 -2.38
CA VAL A 217 12.10 4.33 -3.71
C VAL A 217 12.15 3.25 -4.80
N SER A 218 12.83 2.13 -4.58
CA SER A 218 13.08 1.12 -5.62
C SER A 218 12.53 -0.26 -5.25
N GLU A 219 12.49 -1.19 -6.21
CA GLU A 219 12.05 -2.57 -5.96
C GLU A 219 12.94 -3.29 -4.94
N SER A 220 14.23 -2.94 -4.89
CA SER A 220 15.16 -3.54 -3.92
C SER A 220 14.85 -3.19 -2.48
N ASP A 221 14.07 -2.13 -2.23
CA ASP A 221 13.60 -1.75 -0.91
C ASP A 221 12.53 -2.69 -0.36
N PHE A 222 12.01 -3.59 -1.19
CA PHE A 222 10.97 -4.55 -0.83
C PHE A 222 11.50 -5.99 -0.79
N GLU A 223 10.80 -6.81 -0.03
CA GLU A 223 10.94 -8.27 0.01
C GLU A 223 9.55 -8.92 0.01
N GLN A 224 9.43 -10.01 -0.75
CA GLN A 224 8.20 -10.81 -0.75
C GLN A 224 8.04 -11.55 0.58
N ILE A 225 6.80 -11.73 1.00
CA ILE A 225 6.42 -12.50 2.19
C ILE A 225 5.44 -13.61 1.83
N GLY A 226 5.47 -14.71 2.58
CA GLY A 226 4.52 -15.81 2.45
C GLY A 226 4.64 -16.66 1.17
N GLY A 227 5.51 -16.26 0.23
CA GLY A 227 5.65 -16.92 -1.07
C GLY A 227 4.44 -16.66 -1.97
N ASP A 228 4.52 -17.20 -3.18
CA ASP A 228 3.47 -17.10 -4.20
C ASP A 228 2.19 -17.80 -3.73
N GLY A 229 1.03 -17.13 -3.86
CA GLY A 229 -0.26 -17.69 -3.47
C GLY A 229 -0.37 -18.03 -1.98
N PHE A 230 0.53 -17.55 -1.12
CA PHE A 230 0.72 -18.05 0.24
C PHE A 230 0.90 -19.59 0.33
N GLY A 231 1.53 -20.18 -0.69
CA GLY A 231 1.73 -21.63 -0.82
C GLY A 231 0.58 -22.36 -1.53
N ASP A 232 -0.49 -21.67 -1.92
CA ASP A 232 -1.61 -22.22 -2.70
C ASP A 232 -1.81 -21.44 -4.02
N ILE A 233 -0.84 -21.60 -4.92
CA ILE A 233 -0.77 -20.90 -6.21
C ILE A 233 -1.94 -21.22 -7.15
N ALA A 234 -2.68 -22.30 -6.91
CA ALA A 234 -3.80 -22.71 -7.75
C ALA A 234 -5.10 -21.96 -7.41
N ASN A 235 -5.22 -21.51 -6.15
CA ASN A 235 -6.48 -21.03 -5.57
C ASN A 235 -6.45 -19.60 -5.05
N ASN A 236 -5.28 -19.01 -4.82
CA ASN A 236 -5.15 -17.64 -4.32
C ASN A 236 -4.60 -16.72 -5.39
N HIS A 237 -5.46 -16.17 -6.24
CA HIS A 237 -5.10 -15.29 -7.37
C HIS A 237 -5.47 -13.82 -7.13
N GLU A 238 -6.39 -13.57 -6.19
CA GLU A 238 -6.94 -12.24 -5.89
C GLU A 238 -6.89 -11.94 -4.40
N LEU A 239 -6.65 -10.67 -4.07
CA LEU A 239 -6.72 -10.11 -2.73
C LEU A 239 -8.00 -9.29 -2.56
N TYR A 240 -8.81 -9.62 -1.57
CA TYR A 240 -10.12 -8.98 -1.35
C TYR A 240 -10.10 -7.88 -0.29
N SER A 241 -9.26 -8.03 0.73
CA SER A 241 -9.16 -7.08 1.83
C SER A 241 -7.87 -7.30 2.62
N GLY A 242 -7.45 -6.29 3.36
CA GLY A 242 -6.44 -6.44 4.38
C GLY A 242 -6.63 -5.45 5.52
N THR A 243 -6.15 -5.84 6.70
CA THR A 243 -6.09 -4.98 7.88
C THR A 243 -4.83 -5.27 8.69
N SER A 244 -4.49 -4.34 9.57
CA SER A 244 -3.31 -4.40 10.42
C SER A 244 -3.72 -4.18 11.88
N GLN A 245 -3.22 -5.04 12.76
CA GLN A 245 -3.45 -4.95 14.20
C GLN A 245 -2.09 -4.96 14.91
N SER A 246 -1.95 -4.17 15.97
CA SER A 246 -0.81 -4.27 16.89
C SER A 246 -1.31 -4.71 18.25
N GLN A 247 -0.62 -5.67 18.88
CA GLN A 247 -0.95 -6.19 20.21
C GLN A 247 0.32 -6.69 20.89
N SER A 248 0.59 -6.23 22.11
CA SER A 248 1.73 -6.67 22.93
C SER A 248 3.08 -6.64 22.20
N GLY A 249 3.37 -5.52 21.52
CA GLY A 249 4.60 -5.36 20.73
C GLY A 249 4.69 -6.21 19.46
N GLN A 250 3.68 -7.01 19.14
CA GLN A 250 3.57 -7.76 17.89
C GLN A 250 2.69 -6.98 16.90
N HIS A 251 3.05 -7.07 15.63
CA HIS A 251 2.31 -6.43 14.54
C HIS A 251 1.80 -7.50 13.59
N TYR A 252 0.49 -7.63 13.49
CA TYR A 252 -0.19 -8.59 12.65
C TYR A 252 -0.76 -7.90 11.42
N ILE A 253 -0.60 -8.53 10.27
CA ILE A 253 -1.39 -8.23 9.08
C ILE A 253 -2.30 -9.41 8.79
N TYR A 254 -3.57 -9.10 8.53
CA TYR A 254 -4.57 -10.05 8.08
C TYR A 254 -4.95 -9.69 6.66
N VAL A 255 -4.95 -10.66 5.76
CA VAL A 255 -5.35 -10.46 4.37
C VAL A 255 -6.31 -11.57 3.96
N SER A 256 -7.31 -11.22 3.16
CA SER A 256 -8.21 -12.20 2.57
C SER A 256 -7.84 -12.44 1.10
N ALA A 257 -7.69 -13.70 0.73
CA ALA A 257 -7.30 -14.12 -0.61
C ALA A 257 -8.16 -15.27 -1.11
N GLY A 258 -8.27 -15.39 -2.43
CA GLY A 258 -9.02 -16.45 -3.10
C GLY A 258 -8.92 -16.31 -4.61
N ARG A 259 -9.91 -16.84 -5.34
CA ARG A 259 -9.94 -16.80 -6.80
C ARG A 259 -11.38 -16.69 -7.30
N SER A 260 -11.66 -15.64 -8.07
CA SER A 260 -12.84 -15.55 -8.91
C SER A 260 -12.71 -16.41 -10.18
N GLY A 261 -13.83 -16.70 -10.84
CA GLY A 261 -13.88 -17.49 -12.06
C GLY A 261 -14.16 -18.98 -11.81
N THR A 262 -13.74 -19.87 -12.70
CA THR A 262 -14.11 -21.29 -12.65
C THR A 262 -12.88 -22.19 -12.43
N PRO A 263 -12.83 -23.00 -11.35
CA PRO A 263 -13.76 -23.01 -10.22
C PRO A 263 -13.56 -21.79 -9.31
N VAL A 264 -14.67 -21.25 -8.77
CA VAL A 264 -14.62 -20.20 -7.74
C VAL A 264 -14.01 -20.82 -6.49
N GLN A 265 -13.07 -20.12 -5.86
CA GLN A 265 -12.49 -20.56 -4.59
C GLN A 265 -13.00 -19.71 -3.43
N PRO A 266 -13.35 -20.33 -2.29
CA PRO A 266 -13.79 -19.58 -1.12
C PRO A 266 -12.67 -18.68 -0.61
N VAL A 267 -13.06 -17.49 -0.16
CA VAL A 267 -12.14 -16.53 0.44
C VAL A 267 -11.58 -17.09 1.75
N ARG A 268 -10.25 -17.10 1.87
CA ARG A 268 -9.53 -17.50 3.08
C ARG A 268 -8.82 -16.32 3.70
N ILE A 269 -8.67 -16.33 5.02
CA ILE A 269 -7.95 -15.30 5.77
C ILE A 269 -6.57 -15.83 6.14
N TYR A 270 -5.54 -15.08 5.75
CA TYR A 270 -4.15 -15.33 6.06
C TYR A 270 -3.66 -14.30 7.06
N ARG A 271 -2.75 -14.72 7.94
CA ARG A 271 -2.13 -13.86 8.96
C ARG A 271 -0.62 -13.99 8.91
N GLN A 272 0.07 -12.85 8.93
CA GLN A 272 1.50 -12.78 9.21
C GLN A 272 1.74 -11.96 10.49
N VAL A 273 2.76 -12.33 11.26
CA VAL A 273 3.26 -11.55 12.40
C VAL A 273 4.65 -11.01 12.13
N ASN A 274 4.87 -9.75 12.50
CA ASN A 274 6.18 -9.16 12.71
C ASN A 274 6.38 -8.94 14.20
N GLU A 275 7.56 -9.29 14.69
CA GLU A 275 8.00 -8.88 16.02
C GLU A 275 8.34 -7.38 16.00
N GLY A 276 7.84 -6.63 16.98
CA GLY A 276 8.30 -5.27 17.23
C GLY A 276 9.72 -5.28 17.80
N PRO A 277 10.47 -4.17 17.67
CA PRO A 277 11.88 -4.09 18.08
C PRO A 277 12.14 -4.35 19.59
N LEU A 278 11.10 -4.37 20.44
CA LEU A 278 11.22 -4.51 21.90
C LEU A 278 10.32 -5.59 22.52
N ALA A 279 9.57 -6.36 21.73
CA ALA A 279 8.59 -7.33 22.24
C ALA A 279 9.19 -8.44 23.14
N PHE A 280 10.51 -8.62 23.09
CA PHE A 280 11.21 -9.61 23.91
C PHE A 280 11.44 -9.18 25.38
N LEU A 281 11.23 -7.89 25.72
CA LEU A 281 11.50 -7.35 27.06
C LEU A 281 10.24 -7.06 27.89
N GLU A 282 9.07 -6.87 27.28
CA GLU A 282 7.86 -6.45 28.02
C GLU A 282 7.20 -7.58 28.83
N GLU A 283 7.19 -8.80 28.30
CA GLU A 283 6.63 -9.99 28.95
C GLU A 283 7.34 -10.35 30.29
N PRO A 284 8.69 -10.48 30.36
CA PRO A 284 9.34 -10.81 31.62
C PRO A 284 9.31 -9.67 32.64
N VAL A 285 9.29 -8.40 32.22
CA VAL A 285 9.32 -7.25 33.14
C VAL A 285 7.96 -7.02 33.80
N SER A 286 6.85 -7.22 33.06
CA SER A 286 5.50 -7.06 33.60
C SER A 286 5.17 -8.15 34.64
N TYR A 287 5.58 -9.40 34.37
CA TYR A 287 5.47 -10.51 35.32
C TYR A 287 6.32 -10.27 36.58
N LEU A 288 7.52 -9.71 36.40
CA LEU A 288 8.42 -9.43 37.51
C LEU A 288 7.93 -8.26 38.37
N LEU A 289 7.38 -7.19 37.77
CA LEU A 289 6.77 -6.08 38.51
C LEU A 289 5.55 -6.54 39.32
N ALA A 290 4.74 -7.45 38.76
CA ALA A 290 3.64 -8.08 39.50
C ALA A 290 4.17 -8.94 40.66
N TYR A 291 5.20 -9.77 40.42
CA TYR A 291 5.81 -10.63 41.44
C TYR A 291 6.53 -9.87 42.56
N LEU A 292 7.17 -8.74 42.25
CA LEU A 292 7.84 -7.87 43.23
C LEU A 292 6.85 -7.03 44.04
N ASN A 293 5.69 -6.68 43.48
CA ASN A 293 4.64 -5.96 44.23
C ASN A 293 3.85 -6.87 45.18
N GLU A 294 3.82 -8.18 44.95
CA GLU A 294 3.12 -9.14 45.81
C GLU A 294 3.95 -9.61 47.02
N ASN A 295 5.26 -9.37 47.03
CA ASN A 295 6.17 -9.93 48.04
C ASN A 295 7.07 -8.84 48.66
N ASP A 296 6.95 -8.63 49.98
CA ASP A 296 7.77 -7.69 50.77
C ASP A 296 9.23 -8.17 50.86
N TYR A 297 9.99 -7.97 49.79
CA TYR A 297 11.40 -8.37 49.72
C TYR A 297 12.33 -7.36 50.41
N SER A 298 13.28 -7.87 51.20
CA SER A 298 14.34 -7.06 51.80
C SER A 298 15.30 -6.50 50.72
N LYS A 299 15.98 -5.38 50.99
CA LYS A 299 16.92 -4.74 50.05
C LYS A 299 18.04 -5.66 49.51
N ASN A 300 18.37 -6.75 50.21
CA ASN A 300 19.39 -7.71 49.77
C ASN A 300 18.83 -8.75 48.79
N GLU A 301 17.56 -9.14 48.95
CA GLU A 301 16.85 -10.03 48.02
C GLU A 301 16.65 -9.35 46.66
N LEU A 302 16.29 -8.05 46.69
CA LEU A 302 16.10 -7.24 45.47
C LEU A 302 17.38 -7.16 44.62
N LYS A 303 18.55 -7.08 45.25
CA LYS A 303 19.86 -7.05 44.56
C LYS A 303 20.18 -8.35 43.85
N ILE A 304 19.83 -9.49 44.46
CA ILE A 304 20.05 -10.82 43.87
C ILE A 304 19.14 -11.01 42.65
N VAL A 305 17.86 -10.62 42.76
CA VAL A 305 16.91 -10.66 41.64
C VAL A 305 17.39 -9.77 40.48
N LEU A 306 17.85 -8.55 40.77
CA LEU A 306 18.40 -7.63 39.76
C LEU A 306 19.64 -8.21 39.07
N LEU A 307 20.53 -8.86 39.84
CA LEU A 307 21.75 -9.48 39.32
C LEU A 307 21.42 -10.66 38.39
N ILE A 308 20.45 -11.50 38.77
CA ILE A 308 19.98 -12.62 37.94
C ILE A 308 19.36 -12.09 36.63
N LEU A 309 18.64 -10.97 36.68
CA LEU A 309 18.08 -10.30 35.49
C LEU A 309 19.15 -9.76 34.55
N VAL A 310 20.17 -9.08 35.07
CA VAL A 310 21.31 -8.59 34.28
C VAL A 310 22.05 -9.76 33.62
N ILE A 311 22.25 -10.85 34.35
CA ILE A 311 22.89 -12.06 33.82
C ILE A 311 22.01 -12.73 32.76
N SER A 312 20.70 -12.83 32.98
CA SER A 312 19.77 -13.46 32.04
C SER A 312 19.63 -12.67 30.74
N THR A 313 19.57 -11.34 30.84
CA THR A 313 19.57 -10.43 29.67
C THR A 313 20.90 -10.51 28.92
N LEU A 314 22.04 -10.57 29.60
CA LEU A 314 23.36 -10.80 28.98
C LEU A 314 23.45 -12.15 28.26
N ILE A 315 22.91 -13.23 28.84
CA ILE A 315 22.89 -14.57 28.23
C ILE A 315 22.01 -14.60 26.98
N LEU A 316 20.84 -13.94 27.03
CA LEU A 316 19.94 -13.82 25.88
C LEU A 316 20.55 -12.97 24.76
N PHE A 317 21.23 -11.87 25.11
CA PHE A 317 22.00 -11.04 24.17
C PHE A 317 23.07 -11.87 23.45
N ARG A 318 23.77 -12.74 24.19
CA ARG A 318 24.80 -13.65 23.66
C ARG A 318 24.22 -14.68 22.69
N ARG A 319 23.05 -15.25 22.99
CA ARG A 319 22.35 -16.20 22.10
C ARG A 319 21.81 -15.52 20.83
N PHE A 320 21.36 -14.27 20.93
CA PHE A 320 20.94 -13.48 19.77
C PHE A 320 22.11 -13.22 18.81
N PHE A 321 23.25 -12.75 19.33
CA PHE A 321 24.46 -12.60 18.51
C PHE A 321 24.90 -13.92 17.86
N PHE A 322 24.83 -15.04 18.59
CA PHE A 322 25.20 -16.34 18.05
C PHE A 322 24.26 -16.82 16.92
N LYS A 323 22.95 -16.59 17.02
CA LYS A 323 21.98 -16.92 15.96
C LYS A 323 22.12 -16.03 14.73
N THR A 324 22.38 -14.73 14.93
CA THR A 324 22.63 -13.78 13.83
C THR A 324 23.95 -14.10 13.13
N PHE A 325 24.99 -14.48 13.87
CA PHE A 325 26.28 -14.93 13.33
C PHE A 325 26.18 -16.27 12.59
N LEU A 326 25.39 -17.23 13.10
CA LEU A 326 25.12 -18.50 12.41
C LEU A 326 24.34 -18.32 11.09
N LYS A 327 23.38 -17.39 11.04
CA LYS A 327 22.66 -17.02 9.80
C LYS A 327 23.57 -16.36 8.77
N LEU A 328 24.58 -15.60 9.20
CA LEU A 328 25.62 -15.04 8.33
C LEU A 328 26.64 -16.10 7.88
N SER A 329 26.99 -17.09 8.71
CA SER A 329 27.95 -18.14 8.35
C SER A 329 27.42 -19.21 7.39
N ARG A 330 26.09 -19.43 7.34
CA ARG A 330 25.46 -20.41 6.42
C ARG A 330 25.32 -19.94 4.97
N LYS A 331 25.81 -18.74 4.64
CA LYS A 331 25.81 -18.21 3.26
C LYS A 331 27.09 -18.51 2.48
N ILE A 332 28.00 -19.33 3.01
CA ILE A 332 29.21 -19.79 2.31
C ILE A 332 29.29 -21.32 2.38
N HIS A 333 28.55 -22.00 1.50
CA HIS A 333 28.97 -23.27 0.90
C HIS A 333 28.01 -23.60 -0.25
N TRP A 334 28.45 -23.31 -1.48
CA TRP A 334 28.01 -24.05 -2.65
C TRP A 334 28.71 -25.41 -2.63
N ARG A 335 27.97 -26.50 -2.83
CA ARG A 335 28.54 -27.74 -3.33
C ARG A 335 27.64 -28.34 -4.40
N ASN A 336 28.25 -28.36 -5.59
CA ASN A 336 28.06 -29.12 -6.83
C ASN A 336 26.65 -29.37 -7.33
#